data_AF-G2QGJ4-F1
#
_entry.id   AF-G2QGJ4-F1
#
_cell.length_a   1.000
_cell.length_b   1.000
_cell.length_c   1.000
_cell.angle_alpha   90.00
_cell.angle_beta   90.00
_cell.angle_gamma   90.00
#
_symmetry.space_group_name_H-M   'P 1'
#
loop_
_entity.id
_entity.type
_entity.pdbx_description
1 polymer ?
#
loop_
_entity_poly.entity_id
_entity_poly.type
_entity_poly.pdbx_seq_one_letter_code
_entity_poly.pdbx_strand_id
1 'polypeptide(L)'
;MRSAAAASEGSCVLREIEDTTLDEVLTSLRVTLQTTNENASSRNAENLHLATTRPPIFPIRPLNDLVNRHFRATQSTTLALTGRHRELLYVLVATLISAPLEKAVAIVDFEGRFDPLRLLAAPLAQDAAAAGLASAEARPVPTVRRADLDHVHILRPARGSVSHIADCVKSIEEYMLHGSHRSGAREWWGTVVIGGGLNPAGTASAAASAQVAVTADWKGWLRVDRADVPTFWDMSAEQALNDREKRQAAVEDAGWLATSPWGGFSIGRREMGR
;
A
#
# COMPACT_ATOMS: atom_id res chain seq x y z
N MET A 1 18.56 -13.62 54.84
CA MET A 1 17.74 -14.28 53.80
C MET A 1 17.03 -13.18 53.03
N ARG A 2 17.71 -12.61 52.02
CA ARG A 2 17.48 -12.76 50.57
C ARG A 2 16.20 -12.06 50.07
N SER A 3 16.40 -10.83 49.60
CA SER A 3 15.57 -10.09 48.64
C SER A 3 15.72 -10.67 47.24
N ALA A 4 14.62 -10.93 46.53
CA ALA A 4 14.59 -11.20 45.10
C ALA A 4 13.18 -10.94 44.54
N ALA A 5 12.88 -9.70 44.17
CA ALA A 5 11.63 -9.39 43.45
C ALA A 5 11.73 -8.20 42.48
N ALA A 6 12.91 -7.62 42.24
CA ALA A 6 13.05 -6.42 41.40
C ALA A 6 14.21 -6.54 40.39
N ALA A 7 14.36 -7.70 39.74
CA ALA A 7 15.43 -7.94 38.76
C ALA A 7 14.95 -8.50 37.42
N SER A 8 13.66 -8.77 37.19
CA SER A 8 13.19 -9.39 35.93
C SER A 8 12.47 -8.44 34.96
N GLU A 9 12.24 -7.18 35.30
CA GLU A 9 11.53 -6.24 34.40
C GLU A 9 12.46 -5.29 33.63
N GLY A 10 13.76 -5.26 33.94
CA GLY A 10 14.73 -4.37 33.29
C GLY A 10 15.45 -4.93 32.07
N SER A 11 15.23 -6.20 31.69
CA SER A 11 16.06 -6.89 30.68
C SER A 11 15.42 -7.03 29.29
N CYS A 12 14.16 -6.62 29.09
CA CYS A 12 13.46 -6.83 27.81
C CYS A 12 13.20 -5.53 27.01
N VAL A 13 13.63 -4.37 27.51
CA VAL A 13 13.32 -3.06 26.91
C VAL A 13 14.53 -2.41 26.21
N LEU A 14 15.70 -3.03 26.21
CA LEU A 14 16.93 -2.47 25.60
C LEU A 14 17.59 -3.38 24.54
N ARG A 15 16.81 -4.17 23.80
CA ARG A 15 17.38 -4.99 22.70
C ARG A 15 17.07 -4.47 21.29
N GLU A 16 16.40 -3.32 21.18
CA GLU A 16 16.00 -2.77 19.88
C GLU A 16 16.24 -1.26 19.78
N ILE A 17 17.35 -0.79 20.37
CA ILE A 17 17.94 0.49 19.98
C ILE A 17 19.01 0.13 18.95
N GLU A 18 18.64 0.21 17.68
CA GLU A 18 19.61 0.20 16.58
C GLU A 18 20.40 1.51 16.70
N ASP A 19 21.70 1.40 16.94
CA ASP A 19 22.61 2.55 16.98
C ASP A 19 22.74 3.12 15.56
N THR A 20 21.82 4.01 15.18
CA THR A 20 21.98 4.83 13.99
C THR A 20 23.22 5.68 14.18
N THR A 21 24.20 5.54 13.29
CA THR A 21 25.46 6.26 13.45
C THR A 21 25.23 7.76 13.30
N LEU A 22 25.93 8.58 14.09
CA LEU A 22 25.78 10.04 14.05
C LEU A 22 25.99 10.59 12.62
N ASP A 23 26.87 9.95 11.85
CA ASP A 23 27.13 10.30 10.46
C ASP A 23 25.93 10.06 9.55
N GLU A 24 25.12 9.03 9.79
CA GLU A 24 23.88 8.78 9.04
C GLU A 24 22.83 9.86 9.34
N VAL A 25 22.72 10.28 10.60
CA VAL A 25 21.82 11.37 11.00
C VAL A 25 22.25 12.70 10.37
N LEU A 26 23.57 13.00 10.41
CA LEU A 26 24.12 14.21 9.81
C LEU A 26 24.02 14.22 8.28
N THR A 27 24.15 13.05 7.65
CA THR A 27 23.99 12.91 6.20
C THR A 27 22.53 13.13 5.80
N SER A 28 21.58 12.56 6.56
CA SER A 28 20.16 12.80 6.36
C SER A 28 19.80 14.28 6.54
N LEU A 29 20.35 14.94 7.56
CA LEU A 29 20.09 16.36 7.81
C LEU A 29 20.68 17.25 6.71
N ARG A 30 21.89 16.93 6.20
CA ARG A 30 22.49 17.67 5.08
C ARG A 30 21.68 17.52 3.80
N VAL A 31 21.20 16.32 3.48
CA VAL A 31 20.36 16.09 2.28
C VAL A 31 19.07 16.89 2.36
N THR A 32 18.42 16.93 3.53
CA THR A 32 17.20 17.75 3.76
C THR A 32 17.48 19.26 3.69
N LEU A 33 18.64 19.71 4.16
CA LEU A 33 19.06 21.11 4.08
C LEU A 33 19.49 21.53 2.67
N GLN A 34 20.12 20.63 1.91
CA GLN A 34 20.52 20.89 0.53
C GLN A 34 19.30 20.99 -0.40
N THR A 35 18.32 20.12 -0.24
CA THR A 35 17.04 20.20 -0.98
C THR A 35 16.24 21.46 -0.64
N THR A 36 16.33 21.98 0.59
CA THR A 36 15.72 23.28 0.94
C THR A 36 16.51 24.49 0.40
N ASN A 37 17.84 24.39 0.29
CA ASN A 37 18.68 25.49 -0.18
C ASN A 37 18.67 25.65 -1.71
N GLU A 38 18.56 24.56 -2.47
CA GLU A 38 18.39 24.62 -3.93
C GLU A 38 17.04 25.24 -4.35
N ASN A 39 16.00 25.10 -3.52
CA ASN A 39 14.72 25.78 -3.71
C ASN A 39 14.75 27.30 -3.44
N ALA A 40 15.78 27.82 -2.78
CA ALA A 40 15.88 29.26 -2.47
C ALA A 40 16.45 30.09 -3.64
N SER A 41 17.08 29.44 -4.63
CA SER A 41 17.87 30.13 -5.68
C SER A 41 17.20 30.17 -7.07
N SER A 42 16.03 29.56 -7.25
CA SER A 42 15.26 29.61 -8.52
C SER A 42 13.89 30.24 -8.31
N ARG A 43 13.87 31.56 -8.10
CA ARG A 43 12.65 32.36 -8.28
C ARG A 43 12.49 32.62 -9.78
N ASN A 44 11.68 31.79 -10.46
CA ASN A 44 10.86 32.08 -11.66
C ASN A 44 10.54 30.79 -12.44
N ALA A 45 9.61 29.99 -11.93
CA ALA A 45 8.74 29.09 -12.71
C ALA A 45 7.57 28.69 -11.81
N GLU A 46 6.38 29.23 -12.10
CA GLU A 46 5.15 28.93 -11.40
C GLU A 46 4.74 27.45 -11.63
N ASN A 47 4.20 26.81 -10.58
CA ASN A 47 3.66 25.44 -10.49
C ASN A 47 4.63 24.25 -10.45
N LEU A 48 5.47 24.18 -9.40
CA LEU A 48 5.94 22.90 -8.88
C LEU A 48 5.19 22.59 -7.57
N HIS A 49 4.42 21.50 -7.60
CA HIS A 49 3.60 21.01 -6.50
C HIS A 49 4.40 20.95 -5.19
N LEU A 50 3.97 21.76 -4.22
CA LEU A 50 4.41 21.72 -2.84
C LEU A 50 4.31 20.27 -2.32
N ALA A 51 5.37 19.76 -1.70
CA ALA A 51 5.35 18.49 -0.99
C ALA A 51 4.04 18.42 -0.17
N THR A 52 3.17 17.45 -0.48
CA THR A 52 1.83 17.45 0.09
C THR A 52 1.96 17.17 1.58
N THR A 53 1.69 18.17 2.42
CA THR A 53 1.75 18.08 3.88
C THR A 53 0.64 17.22 4.49
N ARG A 54 -0.17 16.58 3.64
CA ARG A 54 -1.31 15.77 4.01
C ARG A 54 -1.21 14.41 3.30
N PRO A 55 -1.55 13.29 3.97
CA PRO A 55 -1.62 12.00 3.29
C PRO A 55 -2.63 12.01 2.13
N PRO A 56 -2.37 11.22 1.07
CA PRO A 56 -3.30 11.08 -0.05
C PRO A 56 -4.62 10.49 0.42
N ILE A 57 -5.70 10.84 -0.27
CA ILE A 57 -7.03 10.29 -0.01
C ILE A 57 -7.17 8.97 -0.79
N PHE A 58 -7.47 7.89 -0.07
CA PHE A 58 -7.72 6.58 -0.63
C PHE A 58 -9.21 6.37 -0.88
N PRO A 59 -9.60 5.62 -1.93
CA PRO A 59 -11.01 5.31 -2.21
C PRO A 59 -11.61 4.27 -1.25
N ILE A 60 -10.80 3.66 -0.38
CA ILE A 60 -11.21 2.71 0.63
C ILE A 60 -11.42 3.48 1.95
N ARG A 61 -12.68 3.72 2.34
CA ARG A 61 -12.99 4.58 3.50
C ARG A 61 -12.28 4.17 4.80
N PRO A 62 -12.33 2.88 5.24
CA PRO A 62 -11.64 2.47 6.46
C PRO A 62 -10.12 2.67 6.43
N LEU A 63 -9.51 2.67 5.24
CA LEU A 63 -8.09 2.91 5.06
C LEU A 63 -7.71 4.36 5.39
N ASN A 64 -8.55 5.33 5.03
CA ASN A 64 -8.31 6.75 5.35
C ASN A 64 -8.25 6.98 6.87
N ASP A 65 -9.09 6.30 7.65
CA ASP A 65 -9.08 6.43 9.11
C ASP A 65 -7.80 5.88 9.74
N LEU A 66 -7.25 4.81 9.18
CA LEU A 66 -5.96 4.25 9.60
C LEU A 66 -4.80 5.16 9.19
N VAL A 67 -4.79 5.62 7.95
CA VAL A 67 -3.76 6.54 7.43
C VAL A 67 -3.73 7.85 8.22
N ASN A 68 -4.90 8.42 8.55
CA ASN A 68 -4.98 9.64 9.36
C ASN A 68 -4.44 9.42 10.79
N ARG A 69 -4.71 8.26 11.39
CA ARG A 69 -4.17 7.91 12.72
C ARG A 69 -2.66 7.69 12.68
N HIS A 70 -2.16 6.98 11.66
CA HIS A 70 -0.73 6.81 11.41
C HIS A 70 -0.04 8.17 11.21
N PHE A 71 -0.60 9.04 10.37
CA PHE A 71 -0.03 10.37 10.09
C PHE A 71 0.03 11.23 11.36
N ARG A 72 -1.02 11.23 12.19
CA ARG A 72 -0.99 11.95 13.49
C ARG A 72 0.12 11.44 14.41
N ALA A 73 0.39 10.14 14.40
CA ALA A 73 1.39 9.52 15.26
C ALA A 73 2.84 9.67 14.74
N THR A 74 3.04 9.68 13.42
CA THR A 74 4.38 9.53 12.81
C THR A 74 4.78 10.66 11.86
N GLN A 75 3.82 11.51 11.47
CA GLN A 75 3.97 12.52 10.40
C GLN A 75 4.34 11.96 9.02
N SER A 76 4.29 10.64 8.82
CA SER A 76 4.53 10.00 7.53
C SER A 76 3.23 9.88 6.72
N THR A 77 3.27 10.36 5.47
CA THR A 77 2.14 10.41 4.53
C THR A 77 1.99 9.15 3.70
N THR A 78 3.07 8.37 3.52
CA THR A 78 3.08 7.16 2.69
C THR A 78 2.37 5.98 3.37
N LEU A 79 1.53 5.30 2.60
CA LEU A 79 0.94 4.01 3.03
C LEU A 79 1.95 2.89 2.81
N ALA A 80 2.37 2.23 3.89
CA ALA A 80 3.33 1.13 3.82
C ALA A 80 2.66 -0.20 4.12
N LEU A 81 2.56 -1.05 3.10
CA LEU A 81 1.93 -2.36 3.16
C LEU A 81 2.96 -3.47 3.41
N THR A 82 2.56 -4.48 4.19
CA THR A 82 3.32 -5.72 4.37
C THR A 82 2.41 -6.96 4.31
N GLY A 83 2.99 -8.15 4.27
CA GLY A 83 2.27 -9.42 4.13
C GLY A 83 1.75 -9.66 2.71
N ARG A 84 0.53 -10.16 2.58
CA ARG A 84 -0.17 -10.47 1.32
C ARG A 84 -0.82 -9.23 0.69
N HIS A 85 -0.04 -8.16 0.57
CA HIS A 85 -0.47 -6.81 0.19
C HIS A 85 -1.11 -6.68 -1.20
N ARG A 86 -0.80 -7.58 -2.15
CA ARG A 86 -1.27 -7.46 -3.55
C ARG A 86 -2.78 -7.37 -3.68
N GLU A 87 -3.51 -8.02 -2.79
CA GLU A 87 -4.97 -8.11 -2.83
C GLU A 87 -5.60 -6.74 -2.53
N LEU A 88 -5.06 -6.03 -1.55
CA LEU A 88 -5.40 -4.64 -1.29
C LEU A 88 -4.96 -3.73 -2.45
N LEU A 89 -3.77 -3.95 -3.02
CA LEU A 89 -3.31 -3.18 -4.18
C LEU A 89 -4.24 -3.34 -5.39
N TYR A 90 -4.70 -4.55 -5.70
CA TYR A 90 -5.63 -4.77 -6.81
C TYR A 90 -6.96 -4.05 -6.57
N VAL A 91 -7.54 -4.12 -5.37
CA VAL A 91 -8.77 -3.39 -5.03
C VAL A 91 -8.55 -1.87 -5.12
N LEU A 92 -7.44 -1.37 -4.60
CA LEU A 92 -7.08 0.05 -4.64
C LEU A 92 -6.96 0.55 -6.08
N VAL A 93 -6.10 -0.09 -6.88
CA VAL A 93 -5.82 0.32 -8.26
C VAL A 93 -7.08 0.17 -9.13
N ALA A 94 -7.81 -0.94 -9.01
CA ALA A 94 -9.07 -1.15 -9.74
C ALA A 94 -10.09 -0.05 -9.44
N THR A 95 -10.23 0.35 -8.18
CA THR A 95 -11.14 1.42 -7.78
C THR A 95 -10.69 2.78 -8.32
N LEU A 96 -9.40 3.07 -8.30
CA LEU A 96 -8.83 4.33 -8.80
C LEU A 96 -9.03 4.51 -10.31
N ILE A 97 -8.78 3.47 -11.11
CA ILE A 97 -8.83 3.57 -12.57
C ILE A 97 -10.25 3.47 -13.14
N SER A 98 -11.18 2.90 -12.38
CA SER A 98 -12.58 2.76 -12.83
C SER A 98 -13.37 4.04 -12.58
N ALA A 99 -14.51 4.17 -13.28
CA ALA A 99 -15.52 5.14 -12.89
C ALA A 99 -15.98 4.90 -11.43
N PRO A 100 -16.22 5.96 -10.64
CA PRO A 100 -16.26 7.37 -11.04
C PRO A 100 -14.92 8.12 -10.88
N LEU A 101 -13.83 7.45 -10.48
CA LEU A 101 -12.58 8.13 -10.12
C LEU A 101 -11.70 8.43 -11.33
N GLU A 102 -11.67 7.51 -12.31
CA GLU A 102 -10.99 7.67 -13.60
C GLU A 102 -9.58 8.27 -13.46
N LYS A 103 -8.77 7.72 -12.55
CA LYS A 103 -7.39 8.17 -12.31
C LYS A 103 -6.39 7.40 -13.17
N ALA A 104 -5.19 7.95 -13.27
CA ALA A 104 -4.00 7.24 -13.74
C ALA A 104 -3.12 6.86 -12.55
N VAL A 105 -2.50 5.68 -12.62
CA VAL A 105 -1.64 5.14 -11.55
C VAL A 105 -0.33 4.65 -12.15
N ALA A 106 0.78 5.01 -11.50
CA ALA A 106 2.11 4.50 -11.82
C ALA A 106 2.49 3.38 -10.84
N ILE A 107 3.10 2.31 -11.34
CA ILE A 107 3.52 1.15 -10.54
C ILE A 107 4.98 0.84 -10.87
N VAL A 108 5.83 0.81 -9.86
CA VAL A 108 7.20 0.29 -9.96
C VAL A 108 7.24 -1.07 -9.28
N ASP A 109 7.37 -2.14 -10.07
CA ASP A 109 7.27 -3.53 -9.61
C ASP A 109 8.63 -4.24 -9.70
N PHE A 110 9.37 -4.24 -8.59
CA PHE A 110 10.65 -4.95 -8.45
C PHE A 110 10.47 -6.46 -8.24
N GLU A 111 9.25 -6.93 -7.99
CA GLU A 111 8.97 -8.35 -7.87
C GLU A 111 8.62 -9.01 -9.21
N GLY A 112 8.16 -8.21 -10.18
CA GLY A 112 7.69 -8.67 -11.49
C GLY A 112 6.41 -9.51 -11.40
N ARG A 113 5.61 -9.31 -10.34
CA ARG A 113 4.44 -10.14 -10.01
C ARG A 113 3.11 -9.40 -10.13
N PHE A 114 3.13 -8.09 -10.34
CA PHE A 114 1.92 -7.34 -10.59
C PHE A 114 1.40 -7.64 -12.00
N ASP A 115 0.19 -8.19 -12.09
CA ASP A 115 -0.47 -8.55 -13.34
C ASP A 115 -1.66 -7.60 -13.58
N PRO A 116 -1.55 -6.65 -14.53
CA PRO A 116 -2.64 -5.70 -14.80
C PRO A 116 -3.93 -6.38 -15.27
N LEU A 117 -3.88 -7.60 -15.83
CA LEU A 117 -5.10 -8.30 -16.25
C LEU A 117 -5.97 -8.72 -15.05
N ARG A 118 -5.36 -8.93 -13.87
CA ARG A 118 -6.11 -9.23 -12.64
C ARG A 118 -7.00 -8.09 -12.19
N LEU A 119 -6.73 -6.85 -12.62
CA LEU A 119 -7.59 -5.69 -12.31
C LEU A 119 -8.99 -5.87 -12.90
N LEU A 120 -9.14 -6.55 -14.03
CA LEU A 120 -10.45 -6.82 -14.66
C LEU A 120 -11.38 -7.69 -13.79
N ALA A 121 -10.79 -8.49 -12.89
CA ALA A 121 -11.53 -9.37 -11.98
C ALA A 121 -11.51 -8.87 -10.52
N ALA A 122 -10.82 -7.75 -10.25
CA ALA A 122 -10.69 -7.23 -8.90
C ALA A 122 -11.99 -6.56 -8.45
N PRO A 123 -12.48 -6.83 -7.22
CA PRO A 123 -13.64 -6.14 -6.70
C PRO A 123 -13.32 -4.67 -6.44
N LEU A 124 -14.30 -3.79 -6.67
CA LEU A 124 -14.15 -2.38 -6.32
C LEU A 124 -14.40 -2.17 -4.82
N ALA A 125 -13.79 -1.14 -4.24
CA ALA A 125 -13.93 -0.84 -2.81
C ALA A 125 -15.38 -0.58 -2.38
N GLN A 126 -16.23 -0.10 -3.30
CA GLN A 126 -17.65 0.13 -3.07
C GLN A 126 -18.44 -1.19 -2.98
N ASP A 127 -18.12 -2.18 -3.81
CA ASP A 127 -18.76 -3.50 -3.79
C ASP A 127 -18.36 -4.31 -2.55
N ALA A 128 -17.13 -4.11 -2.07
CA ALA A 128 -16.65 -4.71 -0.82
C ALA A 128 -17.39 -4.17 0.42
N ALA A 129 -18.02 -2.99 0.34
CA ALA A 129 -18.79 -2.38 1.43
C ALA A 129 -20.31 -2.49 1.26
N ALA A 130 -20.80 -2.68 0.03
CA ALA A 130 -22.24 -2.64 -0.31
C ALA A 130 -22.96 -4.01 -0.24
N ALA A 131 -22.29 -5.09 0.17
CA ALA A 131 -22.87 -6.43 0.26
C ALA A 131 -24.07 -6.58 1.23
N GLY A 132 -24.48 -5.52 1.95
CA GLY A 132 -25.55 -5.55 2.95
C GLY A 132 -26.90 -4.93 2.56
N LEU A 133 -27.04 -4.28 1.39
CA LEU A 133 -28.30 -3.61 1.01
C LEU A 133 -28.60 -3.79 -0.49
N ALA A 134 -29.21 -4.91 -0.85
CA ALA A 134 -29.76 -5.11 -2.19
C ALA A 134 -30.98 -4.20 -2.37
N SER A 135 -30.84 -3.12 -3.15
CA SER A 135 -31.94 -2.29 -3.60
C SER A 135 -32.05 -2.33 -5.13
N ALA A 136 -33.29 -2.43 -5.61
CA ALA A 136 -33.70 -3.00 -6.89
C ALA A 136 -33.71 -2.03 -8.08
N GLU A 137 -32.66 -1.24 -8.28
CA GLU A 137 -32.49 -0.48 -9.52
C GLU A 137 -31.18 -0.87 -10.23
N ALA A 138 -31.31 -1.38 -11.46
CA ALA A 138 -30.23 -1.89 -12.30
C ALA A 138 -29.31 -0.77 -12.81
N ARG A 139 -28.64 -0.07 -11.91
CA ARG A 139 -27.50 0.77 -12.26
C ARG A 139 -26.34 -0.18 -12.59
N PRO A 140 -25.67 -0.04 -13.74
CA PRO A 140 -24.55 -0.91 -14.07
C PRO A 140 -23.51 -0.82 -12.96
N VAL A 141 -23.20 -1.96 -12.33
CA VAL A 141 -22.16 -2.05 -11.30
C VAL A 141 -20.86 -1.59 -11.95
N PRO A 142 -20.19 -0.55 -11.38
CA PRO A 142 -18.93 -0.10 -11.92
C PRO A 142 -17.93 -1.26 -11.89
N THR A 143 -17.29 -1.52 -13.03
CA THR A 143 -16.31 -2.59 -13.20
C THR A 143 -15.16 -2.05 -14.01
N VAL A 144 -13.95 -2.58 -13.78
CA VAL A 144 -12.77 -2.21 -14.56
C VAL A 144 -12.96 -2.67 -16.00
N ARG A 145 -12.88 -1.73 -16.95
CA ARG A 145 -12.92 -2.01 -18.39
C ARG A 145 -11.50 -2.20 -18.91
N ARG A 146 -11.36 -2.88 -20.05
CA ARG A 146 -10.05 -3.02 -20.73
C ARG A 146 -9.42 -1.66 -21.06
N ALA A 147 -10.23 -0.67 -21.41
CA ALA A 147 -9.77 0.70 -21.66
C ALA A 147 -9.19 1.36 -20.39
N ASP A 148 -9.61 0.96 -19.19
CA ASP A 148 -9.06 1.52 -17.95
C ASP A 148 -7.61 1.07 -17.71
N LEU A 149 -7.21 -0.07 -18.28
CA LEU A 149 -5.84 -0.59 -18.17
C LEU A 149 -4.82 0.29 -18.92
N ASP A 150 -5.25 1.08 -19.91
CA ASP A 150 -4.39 2.06 -20.60
C ASP A 150 -3.86 3.15 -19.64
N HIS A 151 -4.40 3.21 -18.42
CA HIS A 151 -4.09 4.20 -17.40
C HIS A 151 -3.30 3.66 -16.20
N VAL A 152 -2.84 2.41 -16.30
CA VAL A 152 -1.90 1.79 -15.36
C VAL A 152 -0.55 1.67 -16.03
N HIS A 153 0.41 2.46 -15.58
CA HIS A 153 1.76 2.50 -16.14
C HIS A 153 2.70 1.70 -15.24
N ILE A 154 3.31 0.64 -15.77
CA ILE A 154 4.10 -0.31 -14.98
C ILE A 154 5.55 -0.30 -15.44
N LEU A 155 6.46 0.06 -14.56
CA LEU A 155 7.90 -0.12 -14.72
C LEU A 155 8.32 -1.38 -13.95
N ARG A 156 8.98 -2.32 -14.63
CA ARG A 156 9.51 -3.56 -14.03
C ARG A 156 11.03 -3.60 -14.09
N PRO A 157 11.71 -2.92 -13.17
CA PRO A 157 13.17 -2.91 -13.13
C PRO A 157 13.71 -4.21 -12.52
N ALA A 158 15.00 -4.47 -12.74
CA ALA A 158 15.71 -5.50 -11.98
C ALA A 158 15.87 -5.05 -10.52
N ARG A 159 16.10 -6.01 -9.62
CA ARG A 159 16.48 -5.68 -8.24
C ARG A 159 17.82 -4.96 -8.25
N GLY A 160 17.94 -3.90 -7.47
CA GLY A 160 19.14 -3.08 -7.42
C GLY A 160 19.33 -2.39 -6.07
N SER A 161 20.27 -1.45 -6.03
CA SER A 161 20.54 -0.60 -4.85
C SER A 161 19.39 0.37 -4.56
N VAL A 162 19.41 1.02 -3.40
CA VAL A 162 18.46 2.08 -3.05
C VAL A 162 18.51 3.24 -4.06
N SER A 163 19.69 3.60 -4.56
CA SER A 163 19.84 4.62 -5.61
C SER A 163 19.13 4.21 -6.90
N HIS A 164 19.23 2.93 -7.28
CA HIS A 164 18.53 2.42 -8.46
C HIS A 164 17.01 2.52 -8.31
N ILE A 165 16.49 2.34 -7.10
CA ILE A 165 15.05 2.49 -6.83
C ILE A 165 14.62 3.94 -6.99
N ALA A 166 15.38 4.88 -6.42
CA ALA A 166 15.13 6.30 -6.56
C ALA A 166 15.13 6.74 -8.04
N ASP A 167 16.10 6.25 -8.82
CA ASP A 167 16.18 6.52 -10.27
C ASP A 167 14.97 5.96 -11.02
N CYS A 168 14.51 4.75 -10.66
CA CYS A 168 13.32 4.14 -11.27
C CYS A 168 12.04 4.92 -10.93
N VAL A 169 11.90 5.35 -9.68
CA VAL A 169 10.77 6.20 -9.25
C VAL A 169 10.82 7.53 -10.00
N LYS A 170 11.96 8.22 -10.01
CA LYS A 170 12.12 9.47 -10.76
C LYS A 170 11.80 9.29 -12.25
N SER A 171 12.28 8.21 -12.87
CA SER A 171 12.04 7.93 -14.29
C SER A 171 10.56 7.70 -14.61
N ILE A 172 9.82 6.97 -13.77
CA ILE A 172 8.37 6.78 -14.00
C ILE A 172 7.60 8.07 -13.75
N GLU A 173 8.03 8.90 -12.80
CA GLU A 173 7.41 10.20 -12.53
C GLU A 173 7.61 11.19 -13.67
N GLU A 174 8.82 11.28 -14.21
CA GLU A 174 9.12 12.05 -15.43
C GLU A 174 8.30 11.55 -16.62
N TYR A 175 8.12 10.23 -16.76
CA TYR A 175 7.25 9.66 -17.80
C TYR A 175 5.78 10.02 -17.60
N MET A 176 5.28 10.05 -16.36
CA MET A 176 3.89 10.43 -16.07
C MET A 176 3.62 11.93 -16.27
N LEU A 177 4.63 12.78 -16.10
CA LEU A 177 4.49 14.24 -16.23
C LEU A 177 4.76 14.73 -17.66
N HIS A 178 5.71 14.11 -18.35
CA HIS A 178 6.24 14.62 -19.61
C HIS A 178 6.26 13.57 -20.73
N GLY A 179 6.00 12.31 -20.41
CA GLY A 179 6.00 11.22 -21.38
C GLY A 179 4.77 11.21 -22.27
N SER A 180 4.90 10.55 -23.41
CA SER A 180 3.77 10.28 -24.30
C SER A 180 3.00 9.05 -23.80
N HIS A 181 1.82 9.28 -23.22
CA HIS A 181 0.94 8.22 -22.73
C HIS A 181 -0.55 8.55 -22.87
N ARG A 182 -1.40 7.52 -22.86
CA ARG A 182 -2.85 7.65 -23.09
C ARG A 182 -3.62 8.25 -21.90
N SER A 183 -2.95 8.53 -20.79
CA SER A 183 -3.53 9.09 -19.56
C SER A 183 -3.68 10.61 -19.52
N GLY A 184 -3.43 11.35 -20.61
CA GLY A 184 -3.45 12.82 -20.60
C GLY A 184 -4.78 13.47 -20.17
N ALA A 185 -5.90 12.73 -20.22
CA ALA A 185 -7.22 13.18 -19.77
C ALA A 185 -7.54 12.84 -18.31
N ARG A 186 -6.66 12.12 -17.61
CA ARG A 186 -6.87 11.63 -16.23
C ARG A 186 -5.87 12.24 -15.28
N GLU A 187 -6.33 12.61 -14.10
CA GLU A 187 -5.44 13.03 -13.02
C GLU A 187 -4.57 11.84 -12.59
N TRP A 188 -3.27 12.08 -12.48
CA TRP A 188 -2.34 11.11 -11.91
C TRP A 188 -2.45 11.11 -10.39
N TRP A 189 -2.88 9.97 -9.83
CA TRP A 189 -3.12 9.83 -8.40
C TRP A 189 -1.82 9.69 -7.58
N GLY A 190 -0.81 9.01 -8.13
CA GLY A 190 0.45 8.76 -7.44
C GLY A 190 1.17 7.50 -7.93
N THR A 191 2.31 7.21 -7.30
CA THR A 191 3.16 6.06 -7.57
C THR A 191 3.00 4.99 -6.48
N VAL A 192 2.85 3.74 -6.91
CA VAL A 192 2.87 2.54 -6.06
C VAL A 192 4.19 1.81 -6.30
N VAL A 193 4.95 1.56 -5.24
CA VAL A 193 6.21 0.80 -5.32
C VAL A 193 6.01 -0.58 -4.67
N ILE A 194 6.32 -1.64 -5.40
CA ILE A 194 6.19 -3.03 -4.97
C ILE A 194 7.58 -3.65 -4.90
N GLY A 195 7.98 -4.07 -3.70
CA GLY A 195 9.31 -4.55 -3.38
C GLY A 195 10.38 -3.45 -3.41
N GLY A 196 11.64 -3.89 -3.52
CA GLY A 196 12.81 -3.00 -3.59
C GLY A 196 13.55 -2.83 -2.25
N GLY A 197 12.99 -3.25 -1.13
CA GLY A 197 13.57 -3.05 0.20
C GLY A 197 13.40 -1.63 0.73
N LEU A 198 12.42 -0.86 0.24
CA LEU A 198 12.16 0.50 0.73
C LEU A 198 11.54 0.44 2.13
N ASN A 199 12.24 1.00 3.12
CA ASN A 199 11.72 1.16 4.47
C ASN A 199 11.11 2.57 4.66
N PRO A 200 9.80 2.70 4.89
CA PRO A 200 9.16 3.99 5.11
C PRO A 200 9.49 4.62 6.48
N ALA A 201 10.00 3.82 7.43
CA ALA A 201 10.47 4.28 8.74
C ALA A 201 12.01 4.49 8.78
N GLY A 202 12.70 4.42 7.63
CA GLY A 202 14.15 4.62 7.52
C GLY A 202 14.52 5.65 6.45
N THR A 203 15.81 5.89 6.25
CA THR A 203 16.38 6.86 5.29
C THR A 203 15.93 6.67 3.83
N ALA A 204 15.47 5.48 3.45
CA ALA A 204 14.89 5.20 2.14
C ALA A 204 13.52 5.90 1.90
N SER A 205 12.85 6.33 2.98
CA SER A 205 11.65 7.19 2.92
C SER A 205 11.96 8.57 2.31
N ALA A 206 13.19 9.09 2.51
CA ALA A 206 13.64 10.35 1.90
C ALA A 206 14.01 10.21 0.41
N ALA A 207 14.18 8.99 -0.09
CA ALA A 207 14.36 8.70 -1.52
C ALA A 207 13.02 8.50 -2.25
N ALA A 208 11.93 8.30 -1.50
CA ALA A 208 10.60 8.26 -2.04
C ALA A 208 10.15 9.70 -2.30
N SER A 209 10.08 10.07 -3.58
CA SER A 209 9.47 11.31 -4.03
C SER A 209 8.12 11.56 -3.34
N ALA A 210 7.73 12.83 -3.17
CA ALA A 210 6.46 13.21 -2.57
C ALA A 210 5.24 12.59 -3.27
N GLN A 211 5.43 12.08 -4.49
CA GLN A 211 4.42 11.44 -5.32
C GLN A 211 4.26 9.93 -5.07
N VAL A 212 5.13 9.32 -4.24
CA VAL A 212 4.99 7.93 -3.79
C VAL A 212 3.90 7.84 -2.71
N ALA A 213 2.72 7.38 -3.13
CA ALA A 213 1.56 7.24 -2.27
C ALA A 213 1.57 5.91 -1.48
N VAL A 214 2.11 4.84 -2.08
CA VAL A 214 2.08 3.48 -1.51
C VAL A 214 3.41 2.78 -1.72
N THR A 215 3.91 2.15 -0.67
CA THR A 215 4.99 1.16 -0.73
C THR A 215 4.47 -0.18 -0.24
N ALA A 216 4.92 -1.27 -0.86
CA ALA A 216 4.52 -2.61 -0.47
C ALA A 216 5.76 -3.51 -0.42
N ASP A 217 6.16 -3.91 0.79
CA ASP A 217 7.39 -4.65 1.01
C ASP A 217 7.30 -5.54 2.26
N TRP A 218 8.39 -6.22 2.60
CA TRP A 218 8.48 -7.00 3.83
C TRP A 218 8.32 -6.13 5.09
N LYS A 219 8.64 -4.83 5.01
CA LYS A 219 8.49 -3.85 6.10
C LYS A 219 7.40 -2.82 5.76
N GLY A 220 6.35 -2.79 6.57
CA GLY A 220 5.22 -1.87 6.44
C GLY A 220 4.39 -1.83 7.72
N TRP A 221 3.62 -0.75 7.91
CA TRP A 221 2.81 -0.54 9.12
C TRP A 221 1.38 -1.11 9.00
N LEU A 222 0.91 -1.35 7.77
CA LEU A 222 -0.36 -2.03 7.51
C LEU A 222 -0.10 -3.42 6.95
N ARG A 223 -0.38 -4.45 7.73
CA ARG A 223 -0.23 -5.85 7.35
C ARG A 223 -1.51 -6.36 6.72
N VAL A 224 -1.39 -7.03 5.58
CA VAL A 224 -2.52 -7.70 4.91
C VAL A 224 -2.32 -9.20 5.01
N ASP A 225 -3.27 -9.90 5.62
CA ASP A 225 -3.27 -11.36 5.73
C ASP A 225 -4.60 -11.94 5.25
N ARG A 226 -4.65 -13.26 5.07
CA ARG A 226 -5.93 -13.94 4.86
C ARG A 226 -6.73 -13.83 6.16
N ALA A 227 -8.02 -13.52 6.06
CA ALA A 227 -8.87 -13.59 7.25
C ALA A 227 -8.87 -15.02 7.81
N ASP A 228 -9.02 -15.16 9.12
CA ASP A 228 -9.00 -16.46 9.78
C ASP A 228 -10.08 -17.37 9.20
N VAL A 229 -9.62 -18.52 8.69
CA VAL A 229 -10.48 -19.62 8.26
C VAL A 229 -10.44 -20.64 9.38
N PRO A 230 -11.59 -21.15 9.86
CA PRO A 230 -11.63 -22.17 10.89
C PRO A 230 -10.67 -23.32 10.55
N THR A 231 -9.78 -23.63 11.49
CA THR A 231 -8.83 -24.72 11.31
C THR A 231 -9.50 -26.07 11.56
N PHE A 232 -9.15 -27.08 10.76
CA PHE A 232 -9.81 -28.39 10.76
C PHE A 232 -8.98 -29.46 11.48
N TRP A 233 -8.50 -29.18 12.70
CA TRP A 233 -7.57 -30.06 13.42
C TRP A 233 -8.17 -31.42 13.83
N ASP A 234 -9.51 -31.54 13.88
CA ASP A 234 -10.22 -32.76 14.30
C ASP A 234 -10.75 -33.61 13.13
N MET A 235 -10.19 -33.46 11.92
CA MET A 235 -10.70 -34.09 10.70
C MET A 235 -9.78 -35.19 10.17
N SER A 236 -10.35 -36.33 9.76
CA SER A 236 -9.57 -37.41 9.10
C SER A 236 -9.12 -36.99 7.69
N ALA A 237 -8.08 -37.64 7.15
CA ALA A 237 -7.58 -37.34 5.80
C ALA A 237 -8.65 -37.55 4.71
N GLU A 238 -9.53 -38.55 4.87
CA GLU A 238 -10.64 -38.83 3.95
C GLU A 238 -11.74 -37.77 4.04
N GLN A 239 -12.09 -37.35 5.26
CA GLN A 239 -13.02 -36.23 5.46
C GLN A 239 -12.46 -34.93 4.90
N ALA A 240 -11.14 -34.70 5.05
CA ALA A 240 -10.49 -33.55 4.44
C ALA A 240 -10.66 -33.58 2.91
N LEU A 241 -10.40 -34.71 2.23
CA LEU A 241 -10.57 -34.80 0.78
C LEU A 241 -12.02 -34.54 0.34
N ASN A 242 -13.00 -35.11 1.04
CA ASN A 242 -14.42 -34.90 0.74
C ASN A 242 -14.85 -33.44 0.94
N ASP A 243 -14.32 -32.77 1.97
CA ASP A 243 -14.64 -31.37 2.27
C ASP A 243 -13.76 -30.38 1.51
N ARG A 244 -12.87 -30.83 0.60
CA ARG A 244 -11.88 -29.95 -0.06
C ARG A 244 -12.52 -28.76 -0.78
N GLU A 245 -13.57 -28.99 -1.55
CA GLU A 245 -14.24 -27.94 -2.30
C GLU A 245 -14.91 -26.94 -1.37
N LYS A 246 -15.60 -27.43 -0.33
CA LYS A 246 -16.20 -26.61 0.72
C LYS A 246 -15.17 -25.78 1.48
N ARG A 247 -13.99 -26.35 1.76
CA ARG A 247 -12.87 -25.66 2.42
C ARG A 247 -12.27 -24.60 1.51
N GLN A 248 -12.10 -24.90 0.22
CA GLN A 248 -11.64 -23.93 -0.76
C GLN A 248 -12.61 -22.75 -0.87
N ALA A 249 -13.92 -23.02 -0.93
CA ALA A 249 -14.96 -22.00 -0.93
C ALA A 249 -14.94 -21.15 0.36
N ALA A 250 -14.80 -21.76 1.54
CA ALA A 250 -14.69 -21.05 2.81
C ALA A 250 -13.43 -20.17 2.87
N VAL A 251 -12.30 -20.67 2.35
CA VAL A 251 -11.09 -19.85 2.23
C VAL A 251 -11.37 -18.68 1.30
N GLU A 252 -11.90 -18.91 0.10
CA GLU A 252 -12.26 -17.90 -0.91
C GLU A 252 -13.17 -16.80 -0.35
N ASP A 253 -14.17 -17.19 0.43
CA ASP A 253 -15.18 -16.30 1.03
C ASP A 253 -14.69 -15.52 2.27
N ALA A 254 -13.71 -16.05 3.01
CA ALA A 254 -13.20 -15.41 4.23
C ALA A 254 -12.66 -13.99 3.98
N GLY A 255 -12.22 -13.71 2.76
CA GLY A 255 -11.67 -12.41 2.35
C GLY A 255 -10.27 -12.18 2.89
N TRP A 256 -9.90 -10.91 3.02
CA TRP A 256 -8.59 -10.47 3.49
C TRP A 256 -8.75 -9.52 4.68
N LEU A 257 -7.79 -9.56 5.61
CA LEU A 257 -7.76 -8.70 6.78
C LEU A 257 -6.55 -7.78 6.70
N ALA A 258 -6.80 -6.47 6.76
CA ALA A 258 -5.76 -5.46 6.89
C ALA A 258 -5.68 -5.01 8.35
N THR A 259 -4.51 -5.16 8.99
CA THR A 259 -4.29 -4.87 10.42
C THR A 259 -3.09 -3.94 10.63
N SER A 260 -3.19 -3.08 11.62
CA SER A 260 -2.15 -2.14 12.04
C SER A 260 -2.27 -1.87 13.55
N PRO A 261 -1.28 -1.22 14.18
CA PRO A 261 -1.38 -0.77 15.58
C PRO A 261 -2.59 0.14 15.86
N TRP A 262 -3.14 0.79 14.83
CA TRP A 262 -4.30 1.68 14.94
C TRP A 262 -5.62 1.00 14.60
N GLY A 263 -5.65 -0.32 14.38
CA GLY A 263 -6.85 -1.09 14.06
C GLY A 263 -6.78 -1.75 12.68
N GLY A 264 -7.94 -2.16 12.15
CA GLY A 264 -7.99 -2.92 10.90
C GLY A 264 -9.36 -2.93 10.23
N PHE A 265 -9.41 -3.49 9.03
CA PHE A 265 -10.62 -3.68 8.23
C PHE A 265 -10.51 -4.94 7.35
N SER A 266 -11.66 -5.44 6.88
CA SER A 266 -11.73 -6.60 5.98
C SER A 266 -11.98 -6.18 4.53
N ILE A 267 -11.50 -6.97 3.58
CA ILE A 267 -11.63 -6.77 2.13
C ILE A 267 -12.22 -8.04 1.52
N GLY A 268 -13.28 -7.91 0.72
CA GLY A 268 -13.83 -9.03 -0.06
C GLY A 268 -14.54 -10.11 0.76
N ARG A 269 -14.84 -9.87 2.05
CA ARG A 269 -15.74 -10.73 2.81
C ARG A 269 -17.17 -10.47 2.34
N ARG A 270 -17.87 -11.50 1.85
CA ARG A 270 -19.34 -11.47 1.80
C ARG A 270 -19.82 -11.67 3.24
N GLU A 271 -20.62 -10.75 3.76
CA GLU A 271 -21.34 -11.06 4.99
C GLU A 271 -22.33 -12.18 4.67
N MET A 272 -22.08 -13.38 5.19
CA MET A 272 -23.12 -14.40 5.27
C MET A 272 -24.20 -13.84 6.19
N GLY A 273 -25.34 -13.47 5.59
CA GLY A 273 -26.55 -13.15 6.33
C GLY A 273 -26.84 -14.26 7.33
N ARG A 274 -27.05 -13.87 8.60
CA ARG A 274 -27.53 -14.77 9.64
C ARG A 274 -28.97 -15.17 9.39
#